data_AF-A0A7W7FK88-F1
#
_entry.id   AF-A0A7W7FK88-F1
#
_cell.length_a   1.000
_cell.length_b   1.000
_cell.length_c   1.000
_cell.angle_alpha   90.00
_cell.angle_beta   90.00
_cell.angle_gamma   90.00
#
_symmetry.space_group_name_H-M   'P 1'
#
loop_
_entity.id
_entity.type
_entity.pdbx_description
1 polymer ?
#
loop_
_entity_poly.entity_id
_entity_poly.type
_entity_poly.pdbx_seq_one_letter_code
_entity_poly.pdbx_strand_id
1 'polypeptide(L)'
;MIDTTTPMGRALYGIVAVFAQLRVDTIRDNTTRGLDYARSQGRVGGRPSVMTPERIATAERMRAEQQSWASIARVLGVGATSVRRALDR
;
A
#
# COMPACT_ATOMS: atom_id res chain seq x y z
N MET A 1 -3.87 3.19 40.09
CA MET A 1 -2.77 4.00 39.52
C MET A 1 -1.47 3.29 39.86
N ILE A 2 -0.56 3.08 38.91
CA ILE A 2 0.76 2.48 39.19
C ILE A 2 1.70 3.59 39.65
N ASP A 3 2.23 3.52 40.87
CA ASP A 3 3.21 4.47 41.39
C ASP A 3 4.64 4.08 40.96
N THR A 4 5.14 4.74 39.92
CA THR A 4 6.47 4.49 39.32
C THR A 4 7.63 5.05 40.14
N THR A 5 7.39 5.67 41.29
CA THR A 5 8.47 6.11 42.21
C THR A 5 9.02 4.95 43.04
N THR A 6 8.22 3.89 43.24
CA THR A 6 8.61 2.67 43.98
C THR A 6 9.31 1.64 43.09
N PRO A 7 10.25 0.82 43.61
CA PRO A 7 10.85 -0.28 42.85
C PRO A 7 9.80 -1.26 42.26
N MET A 8 8.76 -1.59 43.03
CA MET A 8 7.67 -2.48 42.60
C MET A 8 6.84 -1.84 41.47
N GLY A 9 6.48 -0.56 41.60
CA GLY A 9 5.68 0.11 40.56
C GLY A 9 6.45 0.31 39.25
N ARG A 10 7.77 0.52 39.28
CA ARG A 10 8.59 0.48 38.06
C ARG A 10 8.59 -0.90 37.40
N ALA A 11 8.69 -1.97 38.19
CA ALA A 11 8.63 -3.33 37.65
C ALA A 11 7.28 -3.64 36.99
N LEU A 12 6.18 -3.30 37.66
CA LEU A 12 4.82 -3.47 37.11
C LEU A 12 4.60 -2.64 35.83
N TYR A 13 5.08 -1.39 35.80
CA TYR A 13 5.02 -0.56 34.61
C TYR A 13 5.77 -1.20 33.43
N GLY A 14 6.96 -1.74 33.65
CA GLY A 14 7.74 -2.45 32.63
C GLY A 14 7.01 -3.68 32.08
N ILE A 15 6.41 -4.50 32.95
CA ILE A 15 5.62 -5.67 32.54
C ILE A 15 4.43 -5.26 31.67
N VAL A 16 3.70 -4.22 32.07
CA VAL A 16 2.58 -3.70 31.28
C VAL A 16 3.04 -3.18 29.92
N ALA A 17 4.19 -2.50 29.86
CA ALA A 17 4.76 -2.04 28.59
C ALA A 17 5.12 -3.21 27.67
N VAL A 18 5.72 -4.28 28.21
CA VAL A 18 6.02 -5.52 27.45
C VAL A 18 4.74 -6.15 26.91
N PHE A 19 3.68 -6.25 27.72
CA PHE A 19 2.39 -6.79 27.24
C PHE A 19 1.74 -5.92 26.16
N ALA A 20 1.81 -4.59 26.30
CA ALA A 20 1.33 -3.67 25.29
C ALA A 20 2.06 -3.89 23.95
N GLN A 21 3.38 -4.05 24.00
CA GLN A 21 4.19 -4.31 22.82
C GLN A 21 3.85 -5.66 22.17
N LEU A 22 3.77 -6.73 22.97
CA LEU A 22 3.39 -8.07 22.50
C LEU A 22 2.04 -8.06 21.77
N ARG A 23 1.06 -7.32 22.29
CA ARG A 23 -0.26 -7.18 21.66
C ARG A 23 -0.17 -6.52 20.28
N VAL A 24 0.58 -5.43 20.16
CA VAL A 24 0.77 -4.74 18.87
C VAL A 24 1.43 -5.66 17.85
N ASP A 25 2.46 -6.40 18.28
CA ASP A 25 3.17 -7.31 17.39
C ASP A 25 2.30 -8.50 16.97
N THR A 26 1.45 -9.01 17.86
CA THR A 26 0.46 -10.04 17.53
C THR A 26 -0.55 -9.55 16.47
N ILE A 27 -1.04 -8.31 16.59
CA ILE A 27 -1.96 -7.73 15.59
C ILE A 27 -1.27 -7.60 14.23
N ARG A 28 0.00 -7.18 14.22
CA ARG A 28 0.79 -7.06 12.99
C ARG A 28 1.01 -8.42 12.33
N ASP A 29 1.41 -9.44 13.10
CA ASP A 29 1.61 -10.80 12.59
C ASP A 29 0.33 -11.36 11.96
N ASN A 30 -0.80 -11.23 12.66
CA ASN A 30 -2.10 -11.64 12.13
C ASN A 30 -2.50 -10.89 10.86
N THR A 31 -2.19 -9.59 10.77
CA THR A 31 -2.45 -8.78 9.57
C THR A 31 -1.61 -9.28 8.39
N THR A 32 -0.32 -9.53 8.61
CA THR A 32 0.58 -10.06 7.58
C THR A 32 0.10 -11.42 7.09
N ARG A 33 -0.24 -12.33 8.01
CA ARG A 33 -0.80 -13.65 7.67
C ARG A 33 -2.08 -13.53 6.83
N GLY A 34 -2.98 -12.62 7.20
CA GLY A 34 -4.20 -12.35 6.42
C GLY A 34 -3.91 -11.80 5.02
N LEU A 35 -2.94 -10.89 4.89
CA LEU A 35 -2.52 -10.36 3.60
C LEU A 35 -1.87 -11.43 2.71
N ASP A 36 -1.04 -12.29 3.27
CA ASP A 36 -0.39 -13.38 2.53
C ASP A 36 -1.41 -14.42 2.06
N TYR A 37 -2.36 -14.79 2.92
CA TYR A 37 -3.49 -15.62 2.51
C TYR A 37 -4.26 -14.98 1.36
N ALA A 38 -4.62 -13.70 1.46
CA ALA A 38 -5.34 -12.99 0.40
C ALA A 38 -4.54 -12.93 -0.92
N ARG A 39 -3.23 -12.70 -0.87
CA ARG A 39 -2.34 -12.74 -2.04
C ARG A 39 -2.32 -14.13 -2.69
N SER A 40 -2.29 -15.21 -1.88
CA SER A 40 -2.33 -16.59 -2.38
C SER A 40 -3.61 -16.90 -3.19
N GLN A 41 -4.70 -16.20 -2.88
CA GLN A 41 -5.97 -16.29 -3.60
C GLN A 41 -6.03 -15.34 -4.82
N GLY A 42 -4.91 -14.73 -5.21
CA GLY A 42 -4.81 -13.84 -6.37
C GLY A 42 -5.26 -12.39 -6.10
N ARG A 43 -5.57 -12.01 -4.86
CA ARG A 43 -5.93 -10.62 -4.55
C ARG A 43 -4.69 -9.73 -4.65
N VAL A 44 -4.72 -8.79 -5.60
CA VAL A 44 -3.75 -7.70 -5.69
C VAL A 44 -4.22 -6.54 -4.81
N GLY A 45 -3.53 -6.32 -3.69
CA GLY A 45 -3.81 -5.20 -2.78
C GLY A 45 -3.36 -3.84 -3.32
N GLY A 46 -3.59 -2.78 -2.53
CA GLY A 46 -3.21 -1.41 -2.87
C GLY A 46 -4.29 -0.62 -3.61
N ARG A 47 -3.94 0.60 -4.03
CA ARG A 47 -4.86 1.49 -4.77
C ARG A 47 -4.99 0.99 -6.22
N PRO A 48 -6.22 0.76 -6.74
CA PRO A 48 -6.41 0.41 -8.14
C PRO A 48 -5.79 1.44 -9.10
N SER A 49 -5.26 0.96 -10.21
CA SER A 49 -4.71 1.82 -11.26
C SER A 49 -5.82 2.65 -11.91
N VAL A 50 -5.54 3.93 -12.17
CA VAL A 50 -6.41 4.78 -13.01
C VAL A 50 -6.29 4.44 -14.50
N MET A 51 -5.24 3.71 -14.89
CA MET A 51 -5.05 3.18 -16.24
C MET A 51 -5.72 1.81 -16.32
N THR A 52 -6.96 1.79 -16.80
CA THR A 52 -7.71 0.57 -17.10
C THR A 52 -7.16 -0.09 -18.37
N PRO A 53 -7.46 -1.37 -18.63
CA PRO A 53 -7.01 -2.05 -19.86
C PRO A 53 -7.36 -1.29 -21.15
N GLU A 54 -8.54 -0.67 -21.20
CA GLU A 54 -9.01 0.11 -22.36
C GLU A 54 -8.20 1.40 -22.55
N ARG A 55 -7.84 2.05 -21.43
CA ARG A 55 -6.98 3.23 -21.43
C ARG A 55 -5.55 2.88 -21.83
N ILE A 56 -5.06 1.72 -21.42
CA ILE A 56 -3.73 1.21 -21.82
C ILE A 56 -3.72 0.95 -23.32
N ALA A 57 -4.67 0.18 -23.84
CA ALA A 57 -4.78 -0.10 -25.27
C ALA A 57 -4.91 1.18 -26.11
N THR A 58 -5.63 2.19 -25.61
CA THR A 58 -5.72 3.49 -26.29
C THR A 58 -4.41 4.27 -26.22
N ALA A 59 -3.73 4.27 -25.07
CA ALA A 59 -2.43 4.89 -24.91
C ALA A 59 -1.36 4.26 -25.81
N GLU A 60 -1.37 2.93 -25.96
CA GLU A 60 -0.47 2.18 -26.86
C GLU A 60 -0.66 2.60 -28.32
N ARG A 61 -1.90 2.69 -28.80
CA ARG A 61 -2.20 3.17 -30.16
C ARG A 61 -1.70 4.59 -30.39
N MET A 62 -2.00 5.51 -29.48
CA MET A 62 -1.53 6.89 -29.56
C MET A 62 0.01 6.98 -29.46
N ARG A 63 0.65 6.01 -28.80
CA ARG A 63 2.10 5.91 -28.78
C ARG A 63 2.71 5.40 -30.06
N ALA A 64 2.07 4.47 -30.75
CA ALA A 64 2.48 4.05 -32.08
C ALA A 64 2.43 5.23 -33.08
N GLU A 65 1.49 6.15 -32.90
CA GLU A 65 1.38 7.43 -33.64
C GLU A 65 2.40 8.50 -33.18
N GLN A 66 3.37 8.15 -32.32
CA GLN A 66 4.42 9.04 -31.80
C GLN A 66 3.90 10.24 -30.98
N GLN A 67 2.70 10.16 -30.40
CA GLN A 67 2.18 11.25 -29.57
C GLN A 67 2.96 11.40 -28.24
N SER A 68 3.09 12.65 -27.78
CA SER A 68 3.78 12.94 -26.51
C SER A 68 2.99 12.42 -25.30
N TRP A 69 3.70 12.09 -24.21
CA TRP A 69 3.07 11.62 -22.96
C TRP A 69 2.02 12.60 -22.42
N ALA A 70 2.28 13.91 -22.54
CA ALA A 70 1.36 14.96 -22.12
C ALA A 70 0.10 15.02 -22.98
N SER A 71 0.22 14.78 -24.29
CA SER A 71 -0.94 14.71 -25.20
C SER A 71 -1.86 13.56 -24.82
N ILE A 72 -1.28 12.36 -24.65
CA ILE A 72 -2.02 11.14 -24.30
C ILE A 72 -2.73 11.30 -22.96
N ALA A 73 -2.02 11.83 -21.96
CA ALA A 73 -2.60 12.12 -20.65
C ALA A 73 -3.79 13.07 -20.71
N ARG A 74 -3.71 14.13 -21.51
CA ARG A 74 -4.80 15.08 -21.70
C ARG A 74 -6.03 14.41 -22.31
N VAL A 75 -5.83 13.59 -23.35
CA VAL A 75 -6.92 12.86 -24.02
C VAL A 75 -7.57 11.85 -23.08
N LEU A 76 -6.78 11.15 -22.26
CA LEU A 76 -7.28 10.14 -21.34
C LEU A 76 -7.78 10.71 -19.98
N GLY A 77 -7.58 12.01 -19.72
CA GLY A 77 -7.96 12.65 -18.47
C GLY A 77 -7.18 12.15 -17.24
N VAL A 78 -5.93 11.75 -17.43
CA VAL A 78 -5.05 11.22 -16.35
C VAL A 78 -3.72 11.97 -16.30
N GLY A 79 -2.92 11.78 -15.26
CA GLY A 79 -1.59 12.36 -15.19
C GLY A 79 -0.61 11.71 -16.18
N ALA A 80 0.27 12.51 -16.81
CA ALA A 80 1.32 12.01 -17.72
C ALA A 80 2.23 10.94 -17.09
N THR A 81 2.49 11.06 -15.78
CA THR A 81 3.24 10.05 -15.01
C THR A 81 2.49 8.72 -14.90
N SER A 82 1.15 8.73 -14.86
CA SER A 82 0.33 7.52 -14.83
C SER A 82 0.35 6.80 -16.17
N VAL A 83 0.30 7.54 -17.28
CA VAL A 83 0.44 7.00 -18.64
C VAL A 83 1.82 6.37 -18.81
N ARG A 84 2.89 7.12 -18.52
CA ARG A 84 4.26 6.62 -18.64
C ARG A 84 4.49 5.37 -17.79
N ARG A 85 4.12 5.40 -16.50
CA ARG A 85 4.27 4.23 -15.61
C ARG A 85 3.48 3.00 -16.10
N ALA A 86 2.35 3.20 -16.76
CA ALA A 86 1.54 2.11 -17.27
C ALA A 86 2.12 1.48 -18.55
N LEU A 87 2.86 2.24 -19.35
CA LEU A 87 3.47 1.76 -20.60
C LEU A 87 4.95 1.34 -20.45
N ASP A 88 5.64 1.77 -19.38
CA ASP A 88 7.00 1.35 -19.04
C ASP A 88 7.05 0.03 -18.23
N ARG A 89 5.90 -0.52 -17.84
CA ARG A 89 5.77 -1.77 -17.08
C ARG A 89 5.64 -2.97 -18.01
#